data_AF-A0AA43EVQ8-F1
#
_entry.id   AF-A0AA43EVQ8-F1
#
_cell.length_a   1.000
_cell.length_b   1.000
_cell.length_c   1.000
_cell.angle_alpha   90.00
_cell.angle_beta   90.00
_cell.angle_gamma   90.00
#
_symmetry.space_group_name_H-M   'P 1'
#
loop_
_entity.id
_entity.type
_entity.pdbx_description
1 polymer ?
#
loop_
_entity_poly.entity_id
_entity_poly.type
_entity_poly.pdbx_seq_one_letter_code
_entity_poly.pdbx_strand_id
1 'polypeptide(L)'
;MAQVIRSGAFLQQCWSVHPLCVTAKRMTDENALVLICSSCKSAHYLTVAMVTSQAASVQHMAGAGTSRDEPPGEEFLKACVSTHHASLTLREMDVFQDLVRLRCADCRRLYELTVSAFETRYK
;
A
#
# COMPACT_ATOMS: atom_id res chain seq x y z
N MET A 1 2.53 -17.65 -20.50
CA MET A 1 1.23 -17.03 -20.17
C MET A 1 1.28 -16.66 -18.70
N ALA A 2 1.20 -15.36 -18.35
CA ALA A 2 1.17 -14.97 -16.95
C ALA A 2 -0.21 -15.30 -16.37
N GLN A 3 -0.27 -16.16 -15.36
CA GLN A 3 -1.51 -16.43 -14.64
C GLN A 3 -1.87 -15.20 -13.81
N VAL A 4 -3.09 -14.67 -14.02
CA VAL A 4 -3.63 -13.54 -13.28
C VAL A 4 -4.71 -14.06 -12.34
N ILE A 5 -4.54 -13.83 -11.04
CA ILE A 5 -5.51 -14.23 -10.01
C ILE A 5 -6.11 -12.99 -9.37
N ARG A 6 -7.43 -12.88 -9.35
CA ARG A 6 -8.15 -11.71 -8.83
C ARG A 6 -8.68 -11.95 -7.42
N SER A 7 -7.78 -11.98 -6.44
CA SER A 7 -8.12 -12.19 -5.03
C SER A 7 -7.03 -11.62 -4.11
N GLY A 8 -7.45 -10.91 -3.05
CA GLY A 8 -6.54 -10.38 -2.03
C GLY A 8 -5.92 -11.47 -1.15
N ALA A 9 -6.51 -12.68 -1.11
CA ALA A 9 -6.00 -13.79 -0.31
C ALA A 9 -4.56 -14.18 -0.68
N PHE A 10 -4.18 -14.03 -1.94
CA PHE A 10 -2.83 -14.32 -2.41
C PHE A 10 -1.80 -13.29 -1.91
N LEU A 11 -2.17 -12.01 -1.84
CA LEU A 11 -1.32 -11.00 -1.21
C LEU A 11 -1.22 -11.26 0.30
N GLN A 12 -2.33 -11.60 0.97
CA GLN A 12 -2.33 -11.93 2.39
C GLN A 12 -1.46 -13.14 2.71
N GLN A 13 -1.55 -14.21 1.93
CA GLN A 13 -0.69 -15.39 2.09
C GLN A 13 0.77 -15.04 1.82
N CYS A 14 1.04 -14.29 0.75
CA CYS A 14 2.40 -13.85 0.41
C CYS A 14 3.03 -13.05 1.56
N TRP A 15 2.30 -12.10 2.12
CA TRP A 15 2.74 -11.29 3.25
C TRP A 15 2.89 -12.09 4.55
N SER A 16 1.95 -13.00 4.83
CA SER A 16 2.01 -13.85 6.04
C SER A 16 3.27 -14.73 6.05
N VAL A 17 3.72 -15.18 4.87
CA VAL A 17 4.94 -15.99 4.71
C VAL A 17 6.20 -15.13 4.56
N HIS A 18 6.10 -13.96 3.91
CA HIS A 18 7.22 -13.08 3.61
C HIS A 18 6.98 -11.63 4.07
N PRO A 19 6.83 -11.39 5.39
CA PRO A 19 6.35 -10.11 5.91
C PRO A 19 7.32 -8.93 5.67
N LEU A 20 8.60 -9.21 5.41
CA LEU A 20 9.63 -8.20 5.16
C LEU A 20 10.01 -8.04 3.69
N CYS A 21 9.41 -8.84 2.81
CA CYS A 21 9.85 -8.94 1.41
C CYS A 21 8.92 -8.22 0.44
N VAL A 22 7.76 -7.73 0.91
CA VAL A 22 6.76 -7.05 0.09
C VAL A 22 6.98 -5.54 0.14
N THR A 23 7.42 -4.98 -0.99
CA THR A 23 7.68 -3.54 -1.15
C THR A 23 6.87 -2.95 -2.28
N ALA A 24 6.64 -1.65 -2.24
CA ALA A 24 6.08 -0.93 -3.37
C ALA A 24 7.07 -0.87 -4.52
N LYS A 25 6.54 -0.93 -5.74
CA LYS A 25 7.32 -0.78 -6.98
C LYS A 25 7.00 0.52 -7.69
N ARG A 26 5.72 0.82 -7.85
CA ARG A 26 5.20 2.03 -8.51
C ARG A 26 3.70 2.16 -8.24
N MET A 27 3.17 3.37 -8.46
CA MET A 27 1.74 3.64 -8.55
C MET A 27 1.44 4.11 -9.97
N THR A 28 0.33 3.67 -10.55
CA THR A 28 -0.13 4.13 -11.87
C THR A 28 -1.01 5.37 -11.74
N ASP A 29 -1.27 6.03 -12.86
CA ASP A 29 -2.18 7.18 -12.92
C ASP A 29 -3.63 6.81 -12.57
N GLU A 30 -4.02 5.56 -12.83
CA GLU A 30 -5.33 4.97 -12.49
C GLU A 30 -5.44 4.51 -11.03
N ASN A 31 -4.63 5.07 -10.13
CA ASN A 31 -4.59 4.71 -8.71
C ASN A 31 -4.31 3.22 -8.43
N ALA A 32 -3.62 2.51 -9.33
CA ALA A 32 -3.19 1.14 -9.08
C ALA A 32 -1.80 1.11 -8.46
N LEU A 33 -1.69 0.61 -7.24
CA LEU A 33 -0.43 0.37 -6.57
C LEU A 33 0.12 -1.02 -6.93
N VAL A 34 1.36 -1.08 -7.36
CA VAL A 34 2.06 -2.35 -7.63
C VAL A 34 3.01 -2.64 -6.48
N LEU A 35 2.77 -3.76 -5.79
CA LEU A 35 3.67 -4.36 -4.82
C LEU A 35 4.43 -5.53 -5.47
N ILE A 36 5.66 -5.75 -5.02
CA ILE A 36 6.46 -6.92 -5.40
C ILE A 36 6.95 -7.64 -4.17
N CYS A 37 6.98 -8.97 -4.23
CA CYS A 37 7.66 -9.77 -3.22
C CYS A 37 9.04 -10.19 -3.73
N SER A 38 10.10 -9.78 -3.03
CA SER A 38 11.46 -10.16 -3.40
C SER A 38 11.74 -11.66 -3.20
N SER A 39 10.95 -12.37 -2.41
CA SER A 39 11.12 -13.82 -2.14
C SER A 39 10.43 -14.69 -3.20
N CYS A 40 9.10 -14.63 -3.32
CA CYS A 40 8.36 -15.46 -4.28
C CYS A 40 8.22 -14.85 -5.68
N LYS A 41 8.77 -13.64 -5.91
CA LYS A 41 8.82 -12.94 -7.20
C LYS A 41 7.44 -12.64 -7.82
N SER A 42 6.36 -12.74 -7.04
CA SER A 42 5.02 -12.32 -7.45
C SER A 42 4.92 -10.79 -7.50
N ALA A 43 4.06 -10.31 -8.40
CA ALA A 43 3.63 -8.91 -8.44
C ALA A 43 2.15 -8.86 -8.05
N HIS A 44 1.83 -7.99 -7.08
CA HIS A 44 0.47 -7.77 -6.61
C HIS A 44 0.05 -6.34 -7.02
N TYR A 45 -1.10 -6.23 -7.66
CA TYR A 45 -1.71 -5.00 -8.14
C TYR A 45 -2.92 -4.73 -7.26
N LEU A 46 -3.01 -3.52 -6.74
CA LEU A 46 -4.07 -3.10 -5.85
C LEU A 46 -4.69 -1.84 -6.45
N THR A 47 -5.96 -1.90 -6.84
CA THR A 47 -6.70 -0.69 -7.22
C THR A 47 -7.10 0.01 -5.94
N VAL A 48 -6.56 1.21 -5.71
CA VAL A 48 -6.75 1.94 -4.45
C VAL A 48 -7.99 2.82 -4.57
N ALA A 49 -8.93 2.63 -3.65
CA ALA A 49 -10.17 3.41 -3.57
C ALA A 49 -10.01 4.66 -2.70
N MET A 50 -9.31 4.53 -1.57
CA MET A 50 -9.06 5.64 -0.65
C MET A 50 -7.69 5.50 0.00
N VAL A 51 -7.07 6.64 0.31
CA VAL A 51 -5.78 6.72 0.99
C VAL A 51 -5.87 7.68 2.16
N THR A 52 -5.57 7.17 3.35
CA THR A 52 -5.31 7.99 4.53
C THR A 52 -3.81 7.96 4.81
N SER A 53 -3.20 9.13 5.03
CA SER A 53 -1.79 9.24 5.38
C SER A 53 -1.62 9.82 6.77
N GLN A 54 -0.71 9.25 7.57
CA GLN A 54 -0.37 9.73 8.90
C GLN A 54 1.15 9.83 9.02
N ALA A 55 1.64 11.01 9.39
CA ALA A 55 3.05 11.19 9.73
C ALA A 55 3.31 10.68 11.16
N ALA A 56 4.47 10.05 11.40
CA ALA A 56 4.82 9.44 12.68
C ALA A 56 4.88 10.40 13.91
N SER A 57 4.69 11.71 13.72
CA SER A 57 4.78 12.73 14.78
C SER A 57 3.46 13.39 15.16
N VAL A 58 2.30 12.89 14.68
CA VAL A 58 1.00 13.42 15.12
C VAL A 58 0.31 12.39 15.99
N GLN A 59 0.63 12.42 17.28
CA GLN A 59 -0.22 11.81 18.30
C GLN A 59 -1.57 12.52 18.23
N HIS A 60 -2.64 11.77 18.01
CA HIS A 60 -4.02 12.23 18.09
C HIS A 60 -4.27 12.95 19.42
N MET A 61 -4.31 14.28 19.41
CA MET A 61 -5.19 15.01 20.31
C MET A 61 -6.58 14.92 19.71
N ALA A 62 -7.47 14.20 20.38
CA ALA A 62 -8.88 14.15 20.03
C ALA A 62 -9.44 15.58 19.98
N GLY A 63 -9.80 16.03 18.79
CA GLY A 63 -10.39 17.34 18.56
C GLY A 63 -10.81 17.44 17.10
N ALA A 64 -12.12 17.33 16.87
CA ALA A 64 -12.72 17.49 15.55
C ALA A 64 -12.25 18.80 14.91
N GLY A 65 -11.55 18.66 13.78
CA GLY A 65 -11.10 19.78 12.96
C GLY A 65 -10.65 19.23 11.62
N THR A 66 -11.54 19.26 10.64
CA THR A 66 -11.22 19.02 9.24
C THR A 66 -10.07 19.95 8.84
N SER A 67 -8.84 19.42 8.76
CA SER A 67 -7.72 20.12 8.13
C SER A 67 -8.01 20.16 6.64
N ARG A 68 -8.55 21.29 6.18
CA ARG A 68 -9.10 21.47 4.84
C ARG A 68 -8.03 21.82 3.79
N ASP A 69 -6.76 21.61 4.11
CA ASP A 69 -5.60 22.09 3.31
C ASP A 69 -4.42 21.10 3.29
N GLU A 70 -4.56 19.88 3.83
CA GLU A 70 -3.56 18.84 3.57
C GLU A 70 -3.81 18.22 2.19
N PRO A 71 -2.75 18.01 1.38
CA PRO A 71 -2.85 17.27 0.13
C PRO A 71 -3.60 15.95 0.35
N PRO A 72 -4.45 15.51 -0.59
CA PRO A 72 -5.09 14.21 -0.53
C PRO A 72 -4.05 13.12 -0.23
N GLY A 73 -4.39 12.15 0.63
CA GLY A 73 -3.45 11.08 1.01
C GLY A 73 -2.85 10.36 -0.20
N GLU A 74 -3.59 10.32 -1.32
CA GLU A 74 -3.15 9.83 -2.62
C GLU A 74 -1.93 10.57 -3.18
N GLU A 75 -1.89 11.90 -3.09
CA GLU A 75 -0.77 12.70 -3.58
C GLU A 75 0.50 12.42 -2.77
N PHE A 76 0.35 12.33 -1.44
CA PHE A 76 1.45 11.92 -0.56
C PHE A 76 1.94 10.52 -0.87
N LEU A 77 1.04 9.58 -1.15
CA LEU A 77 1.41 8.21 -1.52
C LEU A 77 2.13 8.19 -2.88
N LYS A 78 1.60 8.88 -3.90
CA LYS A 78 2.21 8.98 -5.23
C LYS A 78 3.64 9.54 -5.15
N ALA A 79 3.83 10.64 -4.43
CA ALA A 79 5.15 11.23 -4.22
C ALA A 79 6.09 10.32 -3.41
N CYS A 80 5.57 9.62 -2.41
CA CYS A 80 6.36 8.68 -1.62
C CYS A 80 6.76 7.45 -2.43
N VAL A 81 5.88 6.93 -3.27
CA VAL A 81 6.19 5.79 -4.14
C VAL A 81 7.21 6.20 -5.20
N SER A 82 7.06 7.37 -5.85
CA SER A 82 8.02 7.82 -6.87
C SER A 82 9.44 7.99 -6.32
N THR A 83 9.57 8.45 -5.07
CA THR A 83 10.87 8.76 -4.47
C THR A 83 11.43 7.62 -3.61
N HIS A 84 10.58 6.95 -2.83
CA HIS A 84 10.96 6.01 -1.76
C HIS A 84 10.37 4.61 -1.95
N HIS A 85 10.01 4.17 -3.17
CA HIS A 85 9.37 2.86 -3.41
C HIS A 85 10.07 1.70 -2.68
N ALA A 86 11.41 1.64 -2.73
CA ALA A 86 12.19 0.59 -2.09
C ALA A 86 12.06 0.57 -0.55
N SER A 87 11.79 1.73 0.05
CA SER A 87 11.62 1.92 1.50
C SER A 87 10.17 1.82 1.96
N LEU A 88 9.21 1.72 1.02
CA LEU A 88 7.78 1.59 1.29
C LEU A 88 7.39 0.11 1.37
N THR A 89 7.14 -0.36 2.59
CA THR A 89 6.95 -1.78 2.93
C THR A 89 5.52 -2.06 3.36
N LEU A 90 5.01 -3.25 3.02
CA LEU A 90 3.72 -3.74 3.52
C LEU A 90 3.83 -4.11 5.01
N ARG A 91 2.93 -3.56 5.82
CA ARG A 91 2.89 -3.77 7.28
C ARG A 91 1.69 -4.54 7.76
N GLU A 92 0.59 -4.45 7.03
CA GLU A 92 -0.64 -5.16 7.36
C GLU A 92 -1.45 -5.38 6.10
N MET A 93 -2.11 -6.53 6.05
CA MET A 93 -3.05 -6.90 5.00
C MET A 93 -4.23 -7.59 5.68
N ASP A 94 -5.42 -7.03 5.48
CA ASP A 94 -6.68 -7.63 5.88
C ASP A 94 -7.59 -7.73 4.65
N VAL A 95 -7.77 -8.96 4.14
CA VAL A 95 -8.62 -9.22 2.98
C VAL A 95 -10.11 -9.11 3.28
N PHE A 96 -10.52 -9.23 4.54
CA PHE A 96 -11.94 -9.14 4.91
C PHE A 96 -12.42 -7.69 4.96
N GLN A 97 -11.50 -6.76 5.24
CA GLN A 97 -11.76 -5.31 5.26
C GLN A 97 -11.24 -4.59 4.02
N ASP A 98 -10.68 -5.31 3.05
CA ASP A 98 -9.97 -4.75 1.90
C ASP A 98 -8.95 -3.66 2.30
N LEU A 99 -8.25 -3.90 3.42
CA LEU A 99 -7.38 -2.94 4.08
C LEU A 99 -5.91 -3.31 3.87
N VAL A 100 -5.11 -2.33 3.47
CA VAL A 100 -3.66 -2.47 3.34
C VAL A 100 -2.96 -1.33 4.06
N ARG A 101 -2.00 -1.65 4.93
CA ARG A 101 -1.15 -0.63 5.57
C ARG A 101 0.28 -0.70 5.06
N LEU A 102 0.78 0.45 4.60
CA LEU A 102 2.16 0.62 4.16
C LEU A 102 2.91 1.56 5.08
N ARG A 103 4.19 1.29 5.30
CA ARG A 103 5.07 2.21 6.01
C ARG A 103 6.32 2.49 5.20
N CYS A 104 6.62 3.77 5.04
CA CYS A 104 7.88 4.21 4.47
C CYS A 104 8.92 4.35 5.58
N ALA A 105 10.12 3.79 5.39
CA ALA A 105 11.23 3.99 6.32
C ALA A 105 11.83 5.40 6.23
N ASP A 106 11.84 6.00 5.03
CA ASP A 106 12.54 7.27 4.77
C ASP A 106 11.71 8.47 5.26
N CYS A 107 10.49 8.64 4.76
CA CYS A 107 9.61 9.73 5.20
C CYS A 107 8.84 9.41 6.49
N ARG A 108 8.98 8.18 7.01
CA ARG A 108 8.33 7.69 8.25
C ARG A 108 6.81 7.84 8.28
N ARG A 109 6.15 7.96 7.12
CA ARG A 109 4.69 8.00 7.00
C ARG A 109 4.10 6.58 7.01
N LEU A 110 2.95 6.46 7.64
CA LEU A 110 2.04 5.32 7.54
C LEU A 110 0.93 5.69 6.55
N TYR A 111 0.64 4.78 5.64
CA TYR A 111 -0.47 4.89 4.71
C TYR A 111 -1.43 3.76 4.97
N GLU A 112 -2.71 4.09 5.14
CA GLU A 112 -3.80 3.14 5.19
C GLU A 112 -4.59 3.25 3.88
N LEU A 113 -4.75 2.13 3.20
CA LEU A 113 -5.38 2.04 1.90
C LEU A 113 -6.64 1.19 2.00
N THR A 114 -7.74 1.71 1.49
CA THR A 114 -8.91 0.89 1.13
C THR A 114 -8.76 0.45 -0.32
N VAL A 115 -8.87 -0.84 -0.57
CA VAL A 115 -8.60 -1.45 -1.88
C VAL A 115 -9.92 -1.89 -2.51
N SER A 116 -10.17 -1.55 -3.78
CA SER A 116 -11.38 -1.97 -4.49
C SER A 116 -11.18 -3.22 -5.35
N ALA A 117 -9.93 -3.54 -5.71
CA ALA A 117 -9.61 -4.73 -6.47
C ALA A 117 -8.17 -5.20 -6.21
N PHE A 118 -8.00 -6.51 -6.21
CA PHE A 118 -6.70 -7.16 -6.09
C PHE A 118 -6.43 -8.02 -7.33
N GLU A 119 -5.22 -7.91 -7.89
CA GLU A 119 -4.71 -8.87 -8.86
C GLU A 119 -3.32 -9.35 -8.46
N THR A 120 -3.05 -10.65 -8.54
CA THR A 120 -1.72 -11.22 -8.39
C THR A 120 -1.29 -11.80 -9.73
N ARG A 121 -0.07 -11.47 -10.15
CA ARG A 121 0.56 -11.98 -11.37
C ARG A 121 1.82 -12.74 -11.00
N TYR A 122 1.90 -13.97 -11.47
CA TYR A 122 3.11 -14.78 -11.40
C TYR A 122 3.97 -14.55 -12.63
N LYS A 123 5.28 -14.56 -12.44
CA LYS A 123 6.23 -14.72 -13.53
C LYS A 123 6.55 -16.19 -13.73
#